data_AF-A0A5S3Y8V6-F1
#
_entry.id   AF-A0A5S3Y8V6-F1
#
_cell.length_a   1.000
_cell.length_b   1.000
_cell.length_c   1.000
_cell.angle_alpha   90.00
_cell.angle_beta   90.00
_cell.angle_gamma   90.00
#
_symmetry.space_group_name_H-M   'P 1'
#
loop_
_entity.id
_entity.type
_entity.pdbx_description
1 polymer ?
#
loop_
_entity_poly.entity_id
_entity_poly.type
_entity_poly.pdbx_seq_one_letter_code
_entity_poly.pdbx_strand_id
1 'polypeptide(L)'
;MLCRSHYQPFLNHDCDMTHGDKLNSLRIVKYTLAMLVLNTVLSTFITLIIGSDNLASLSFGKYFTYQLLPSYLLSAGIYTVMAKRNVVKAWNYALSVYLLSFIVGTIIVSILLQTLFIPPLWFVEVPLSIAFAIVSTVIGIKVGTLDSKEAKGP
;
A
#
# COMPACT_ATOMS: atom_id res chain seq x y z
N MET A 1 -0.93 30.69 5.84
CA MET A 1 -1.83 31.53 6.66
C MET A 1 -2.11 30.79 7.95
N LEU A 2 -1.78 31.42 9.09
CA LEU A 2 -1.84 30.86 10.44
C LEU A 2 -3.28 30.86 10.95
N CYS A 3 -3.79 29.73 11.41
CA CYS A 3 -4.90 29.71 12.38
C CYS A 3 -4.33 29.43 13.77
N ARG A 4 -4.02 30.51 14.48
CA ARG A 4 -3.91 30.54 15.94
C ARG A 4 -5.28 30.97 16.44
N SER A 5 -5.99 30.15 17.20
CA SER A 5 -7.09 30.65 18.02
C SER A 5 -7.16 29.93 19.35
N HIS A 6 -7.09 30.74 20.38
CA HIS A 6 -7.34 30.43 21.77
C HIS A 6 -8.73 29.79 21.97
N TYR A 7 -8.80 28.89 22.94
CA TYR A 7 -9.97 28.57 23.79
C TYR A 7 -11.28 29.30 23.45
N GLN A 8 -12.22 28.61 22.79
CA GLN A 8 -13.64 28.55 23.18
C GLN A 8 -14.24 27.23 22.66
N PRO A 9 -15.00 26.48 23.47
CA PRO A 9 -15.70 25.30 23.02
C PRO A 9 -17.00 25.74 22.31
N PHE A 10 -17.53 24.87 21.44
CA PHE A 10 -18.93 24.84 21.01
C PHE A 10 -19.44 25.43 19.69
N LEU A 11 -18.70 26.15 18.86
CA LEU A 11 -19.21 26.50 17.51
C LEU A 11 -18.08 26.78 16.52
N ASN A 12 -17.62 25.75 15.81
CA ASN A 12 -17.05 25.87 14.46
C ASN A 12 -16.78 24.46 13.90
N HIS A 13 -17.86 23.78 13.50
CA HIS A 13 -17.78 22.47 12.86
C HIS A 13 -17.58 22.54 11.34
N ASP A 14 -17.39 23.74 10.77
CA ASP A 14 -17.33 23.98 9.31
C ASP A 14 -16.11 24.80 8.86
N CYS A 15 -15.00 24.76 9.61
CA CYS A 15 -13.72 25.20 9.08
C CYS A 15 -13.08 24.05 8.28
N ASP A 16 -13.35 24.05 6.97
CA ASP A 16 -12.50 23.45 5.93
C ASP A 16 -12.14 21.95 6.10
N MET A 17 -13.15 21.11 6.32
CA MET A 17 -12.96 19.65 6.27
C MET A 17 -12.83 19.14 4.82
N THR A 18 -13.27 19.88 3.81
CA THR A 18 -13.30 19.38 2.42
C THR A 18 -11.96 19.46 1.69
N HIS A 19 -11.10 20.44 2.00
CA HIS A 19 -9.80 20.57 1.33
C HIS A 19 -8.75 19.59 1.90
N GLY A 20 -8.76 19.40 3.22
CA GLY A 20 -7.94 18.39 3.89
C GLY A 20 -8.30 16.96 3.47
N ASP A 21 -9.59 16.64 3.37
CA ASP A 21 -10.05 15.29 3.00
C ASP A 21 -9.85 14.98 1.51
N LYS A 22 -9.99 15.96 0.61
CA LYS A 22 -9.63 15.78 -0.80
C LYS A 22 -8.15 15.48 -1.00
N LEU A 23 -7.25 16.18 -0.31
CA LEU A 23 -5.80 15.90 -0.36
C LEU A 23 -5.46 14.53 0.22
N ASN A 24 -6.16 14.12 1.29
CA ASN A 24 -5.96 12.82 1.93
C ASN A 24 -6.45 11.67 1.04
N SER A 25 -7.61 11.82 0.38
CA SER A 25 -8.17 10.84 -0.56
C SER A 25 -7.31 10.70 -1.81
N LEU A 26 -6.87 11.81 -2.40
CA LEU A 26 -5.97 11.80 -3.57
C LEU A 26 -4.68 11.03 -3.29
N ARG A 27 -4.15 11.15 -2.06
CA ARG A 27 -2.94 10.43 -1.64
C ARG A 27 -3.16 8.92 -1.60
N ILE A 28 -4.29 8.45 -1.06
CA ILE A 28 -4.65 7.03 -1.04
C ILE A 28 -4.72 6.50 -2.46
N VAL A 29 -5.49 7.17 -3.32
CA VAL A 29 -5.67 6.77 -4.72
C VAL A 29 -4.33 6.73 -5.45
N LYS A 30 -3.46 7.73 -5.25
CA LYS A 30 -2.12 7.78 -5.87
C LYS A 30 -1.26 6.57 -5.48
N TYR A 31 -1.23 6.22 -4.19
CA TYR A 31 -0.42 5.09 -3.75
C TYR A 31 -1.03 3.76 -4.17
N THR A 32 -2.35 3.61 -4.15
CA THR A 32 -3.02 2.43 -4.70
C THR A 32 -2.72 2.26 -6.18
N LEU A 33 -2.83 3.33 -6.97
CA LEU A 33 -2.50 3.29 -8.40
C LEU A 33 -1.03 2.94 -8.63
N ALA A 34 -0.11 3.56 -7.88
CA ALA A 34 1.31 3.25 -7.97
C ALA A 34 1.59 1.79 -7.62
N MET A 35 0.96 1.27 -6.57
CA MET A 35 1.10 -0.11 -6.12
C MET A 35 0.58 -1.09 -7.16
N LEU A 36 -0.58 -0.83 -7.76
CA LEU A 36 -1.12 -1.63 -8.85
C LEU A 36 -0.19 -1.63 -10.06
N VAL A 37 0.14 -0.44 -10.58
CA VAL A 37 0.97 -0.30 -11.79
C VAL A 37 2.35 -0.94 -11.60
N LEU A 38 3.03 -0.67 -10.49
CA LEU A 38 4.37 -1.19 -10.24
C LEU A 38 4.36 -2.71 -10.07
N ASN A 39 3.40 -3.27 -9.33
CA ASN A 39 3.28 -4.72 -9.17
C ASN A 39 2.88 -5.40 -10.49
N THR A 40 2.01 -4.80 -11.30
CA THR A 40 1.66 -5.34 -12.62
C THR A 40 2.88 -5.34 -13.54
N VAL A 41 3.60 -4.22 -13.66
CA VAL A 41 4.80 -4.12 -14.51
C VAL A 41 5.85 -5.14 -14.07
N LEU A 42 6.11 -5.25 -12.77
CA LEU A 42 7.08 -6.21 -12.24
C LEU A 42 6.66 -7.65 -12.50
N SER A 43 5.39 -7.99 -12.23
CA SER A 43 4.85 -9.34 -12.47
C SER A 43 4.90 -9.72 -13.94
N THR A 44 4.53 -8.80 -14.84
CA THR A 44 4.64 -9.02 -16.29
C THR A 44 6.09 -9.19 -16.72
N PHE A 45 7.01 -8.37 -16.21
CA PHE A 45 8.43 -8.48 -16.51
C PHE A 45 9.02 -9.83 -16.08
N ILE A 46 8.72 -10.29 -14.86
CA ILE A 46 9.14 -11.61 -14.35
C ILE A 46 8.58 -12.72 -15.24
N THR A 47 7.30 -12.62 -15.60
CA THR A 47 6.61 -13.59 -16.46
C THR A 47 7.24 -13.65 -17.86
N LEU A 48 7.66 -12.50 -18.42
CA LEU A 48 8.33 -12.44 -19.72
C LEU A 48 9.73 -13.08 -19.70
N ILE A 49 10.47 -12.93 -18.60
CA ILE A 49 11.83 -13.50 -18.47
C ILE A 49 11.78 -15.01 -18.28
N ILE A 50 10.89 -15.49 -17.41
CA ILE A 50 10.83 -16.92 -17.06
C ILE A 50 9.97 -17.70 -18.05
N GLY A 51 9.00 -17.04 -18.69
CA GLY A 51 7.97 -17.65 -19.53
C GLY A 51 6.77 -18.11 -18.70
N SER A 52 5.56 -17.85 -19.19
CA SER A 52 4.30 -18.20 -18.50
C SER A 52 4.20 -19.69 -18.16
N ASP A 53 4.65 -20.54 -19.08
CA ASP A 53 4.50 -21.99 -18.99
C ASP A 53 5.47 -22.61 -17.97
N ASN A 54 6.64 -21.98 -17.83
CA ASN A 54 7.61 -22.33 -16.81
C ASN A 54 7.15 -21.83 -15.43
N LEU A 55 6.49 -20.67 -15.35
CA LEU A 55 5.88 -20.15 -14.12
C LEU A 55 4.79 -21.07 -13.57
N ALA A 56 3.92 -21.57 -14.44
CA ALA A 56 2.81 -22.45 -14.06
C ALA A 56 3.27 -23.83 -13.54
N SER A 57 4.46 -24.28 -13.97
CA SER A 57 5.07 -25.55 -13.54
C SER A 57 6.08 -25.40 -12.41
N LEU A 58 6.28 -24.18 -11.91
CA LEU A 58 7.27 -23.89 -10.86
C LEU A 58 6.79 -24.40 -9.50
N SER A 59 7.70 -25.01 -8.74
CA SER A 59 7.42 -25.37 -7.34
C SER A 59 7.12 -24.12 -6.50
N PHE A 60 6.31 -24.27 -5.45
CA PHE A 60 5.91 -23.16 -4.58
C PHE A 60 7.11 -22.31 -4.10
N GLY A 61 8.22 -22.95 -3.71
CA GLY A 61 9.42 -22.23 -3.27
C GLY A 61 10.00 -21.32 -4.36
N LYS A 62 10.06 -21.79 -5.60
CA LYS A 62 10.53 -20.96 -6.73
C LYS A 62 9.52 -19.86 -7.06
N TYR A 63 8.22 -20.17 -7.09
CA TYR A 63 7.17 -19.16 -7.29
C TYR A 63 7.23 -18.06 -6.22
N PHE A 64 7.44 -18.44 -4.96
CA PHE A 64 7.62 -17.50 -3.87
C PHE A 64 8.83 -16.60 -4.09
N THR A 65 10.00 -17.17 -4.39
CA THR A 65 11.23 -16.40 -4.55
C THR A 65 11.22 -15.50 -5.79
N TYR A 66 10.66 -15.96 -6.91
CA TYR A 66 10.71 -15.23 -8.17
C TYR A 66 9.52 -14.30 -8.40
N GLN A 67 8.30 -14.66 -7.97
CA GLN A 67 7.09 -13.87 -8.24
C GLN A 67 6.67 -13.05 -7.01
N LEU A 68 6.49 -13.71 -5.87
CA LEU A 68 5.85 -13.12 -4.69
C LEU A 68 6.81 -12.19 -3.95
N LEU A 69 8.02 -12.66 -3.66
CA LEU A 69 8.99 -11.92 -2.85
C LEU A 69 9.34 -10.56 -3.47
N PRO A 70 9.66 -10.43 -4.77
CA PRO A 70 9.95 -9.13 -5.37
C PRO A 70 8.76 -8.18 -5.31
N SER A 71 7.55 -8.68 -5.58
CA SER A 71 6.31 -7.90 -5.52
C SER A 71 5.98 -7.43 -4.09
N TYR A 72 6.18 -8.29 -3.09
CA TYR A 72 5.99 -7.92 -1.69
C TYR A 72 7.04 -6.95 -1.18
N LEU A 73 8.29 -7.06 -1.61
CA LEU A 73 9.35 -6.09 -1.28
C LEU A 73 9.06 -4.71 -1.89
N LEU A 74 8.60 -4.67 -3.14
CA LEU A 74 8.17 -3.44 -3.79
C LEU A 74 7.01 -2.79 -3.03
N SER A 75 5.99 -3.60 -2.71
CA SER A 75 4.83 -3.23 -1.91
C SER A 75 5.22 -2.71 -0.52
N ALA A 76 6.15 -3.40 0.13
CA ALA A 76 6.73 -3.01 1.41
C ALA A 76 7.35 -1.62 1.35
N GLY A 77 8.18 -1.35 0.33
CA GLY A 77 8.77 -0.03 0.10
C GLY A 77 7.73 1.09 0.02
N ILE A 78 6.62 0.85 -0.70
CA ILE A 78 5.52 1.82 -0.83
C ILE A 78 4.85 2.07 0.54
N TYR A 79 4.54 1.02 1.30
CA TYR A 79 3.96 1.17 2.64
C TYR A 79 4.90 1.91 3.60
N THR A 80 6.20 1.60 3.58
CA THR A 80 7.21 2.27 4.40
C THR A 80 7.30 3.76 4.07
N VAL A 81 7.39 4.13 2.78
CA VAL A 81 7.44 5.54 2.34
C VAL A 81 6.17 6.29 2.73
N MET A 82 5.01 5.64 2.58
CA MET A 82 3.72 6.21 2.95
C MET A 82 3.62 6.46 4.46
N ALA A 83 3.96 5.45 5.26
CA ALA A 83 3.91 5.52 6.72
C ALA A 83 4.91 6.56 7.27
N LYS A 84 6.10 6.66 6.69
CA LYS A 84 7.10 7.69 7.01
C LYS A 84 6.55 9.10 6.87
N ARG A 85 5.79 9.36 5.79
CA ARG A 85 5.30 10.71 5.45
C ARG A 85 4.15 11.20 6.33
N ASN A 86 3.38 10.30 6.92
CA ASN A 86 2.29 10.68 7.82
C ASN A 86 2.09 9.63 8.92
N VAL A 87 2.97 9.70 9.92
CA VAL A 87 3.05 8.71 10.99
C VAL A 87 1.75 8.59 11.78
N VAL A 88 1.07 9.71 12.03
CA VAL A 88 -0.17 9.77 12.84
C VAL A 88 -1.32 9.01 12.18
N LYS A 89 -1.42 9.06 10.85
CA LYS A 89 -2.47 8.39 10.07
C LYS A 89 -1.97 7.14 9.32
N ALA A 90 -0.75 6.67 9.62
CA ALA A 90 -0.08 5.61 8.85
C ALA A 90 -0.91 4.33 8.76
N TRP A 91 -1.51 3.89 9.87
CA TRP A 91 -2.35 2.69 9.91
C TRP A 91 -3.63 2.84 9.08
N ASN A 92 -4.30 3.98 9.16
CA ASN A 92 -5.51 4.23 8.38
C ASN A 92 -5.19 4.21 6.88
N TYR A 93 -4.10 4.85 6.47
CA TYR A 93 -3.67 4.82 5.07
C TYR A 93 -3.25 3.44 4.61
N ALA A 94 -2.49 2.70 5.42
CA ALA A 94 -2.08 1.33 5.09
C ALA A 94 -3.30 0.43 4.88
N LEU A 95 -4.29 0.50 5.79
CA LEU A 95 -5.54 -0.26 5.69
C LEU A 95 -6.36 0.15 4.46
N SER A 96 -6.58 1.45 4.23
CA SER A 96 -7.36 1.93 3.08
C SER A 96 -6.69 1.55 1.75
N VAL A 97 -5.37 1.72 1.64
CA VAL A 97 -4.63 1.36 0.42
C VAL A 97 -4.63 -0.15 0.22
N TYR A 98 -4.48 -0.94 1.28
CA TYR A 98 -4.57 -2.40 1.19
C TYR A 98 -5.93 -2.86 0.67
N LEU A 99 -7.02 -2.42 1.31
CA LEU A 99 -8.38 -2.80 0.92
C LEU A 99 -8.72 -2.32 -0.50
N LEU A 100 -8.39 -1.08 -0.83
CA LEU A 100 -8.67 -0.53 -2.16
C LEU A 100 -7.87 -1.27 -3.24
N SER A 101 -6.58 -1.54 -3.01
CA SER A 101 -5.75 -2.28 -3.96
C SER A 101 -6.22 -3.72 -4.13
N PHE A 102 -6.66 -4.37 -3.04
CA PHE A 102 -7.21 -5.73 -3.08
C PHE A 102 -8.50 -5.80 -3.90
N ILE A 103 -9.45 -4.90 -3.64
CA ILE A 103 -10.73 -4.84 -4.36
C ILE A 103 -10.50 -4.51 -5.84
N VAL A 104 -9.77 -3.43 -6.12
CA VAL A 104 -9.51 -2.98 -7.49
C VAL A 104 -8.71 -4.02 -8.26
N GLY A 105 -7.69 -4.61 -7.66
CA GLY A 105 -6.90 -5.68 -8.28
C GLY A 105 -7.75 -6.90 -8.63
N THR A 106 -8.60 -7.35 -7.70
CA THR A 106 -9.51 -8.49 -7.93
C THR A 106 -10.51 -8.20 -9.06
N ILE A 107 -11.08 -6.98 -9.09
CA ILE A 107 -12.00 -6.55 -10.15
C ILE A 107 -11.30 -6.54 -11.50
N ILE A 108 -10.12 -5.91 -11.60
CA ILE A 108 -9.35 -5.82 -12.85
C ILE A 108 -9.04 -7.22 -13.39
N VAL A 109 -8.52 -8.11 -12.55
CA VAL A 109 -8.16 -9.47 -12.97
C VAL A 109 -9.40 -10.27 -13.36
N SER A 110 -10.51 -10.12 -12.64
CA SER A 110 -11.76 -10.81 -12.97
C SER A 110 -12.36 -10.35 -14.30
N ILE A 111 -12.30 -9.04 -14.59
CA ILE A 111 -12.70 -8.50 -15.90
C ILE A 111 -11.81 -9.07 -17.01
N LEU A 112 -10.49 -9.11 -16.78
CA LEU A 112 -9.53 -9.60 -17.77
C LEU A 112 -9.73 -11.08 -18.10
N LEU A 113 -10.04 -11.90 -17.08
CA LEU A 113 -10.30 -13.33 -17.23
C LEU A 113 -11.76 -13.66 -17.57
N GLN A 114 -12.63 -12.64 -17.71
CA GLN A 114 -14.08 -12.76 -17.92
C GLN A 114 -14.80 -13.68 -16.91
N THR A 115 -14.17 -13.94 -15.77
CA THR A 115 -14.61 -14.89 -14.75
C THR A 115 -14.18 -14.37 -13.38
N LEU A 116 -14.90 -14.76 -12.32
CA LEU A 116 -14.49 -14.40 -10.96
C LEU A 116 -13.17 -15.12 -10.64
N PHE A 117 -12.07 -14.36 -10.57
CA PHE A 117 -10.76 -14.92 -10.31
C PHE A 117 -10.49 -15.02 -8.81
N ILE A 118 -10.27 -16.25 -8.34
CA ILE A 118 -9.80 -16.53 -6.98
C ILE A 118 -8.42 -17.18 -7.12
N PRO A 119 -7.33 -16.52 -6.66
CA PRO A 119 -5.99 -17.09 -6.76
C PRO A 119 -5.94 -18.47 -6.09
N PRO A 120 -5.32 -19.49 -6.72
CA PRO A 120 -5.25 -20.84 -6.14
C PRO A 120 -4.58 -20.87 -4.77
N LEU A 121 -3.65 -19.94 -4.52
CA LEU A 121 -2.88 -19.81 -3.28
C LEU A 121 -3.34 -18.62 -2.42
N TRP A 122 -4.59 -18.15 -2.60
CA TRP A 122 -5.10 -16.99 -1.87
C TRP A 122 -4.96 -17.13 -0.34
N PHE A 123 -5.11 -18.34 0.19
CA PHE A 123 -5.00 -18.64 1.63
C PHE A 123 -3.56 -18.49 2.18
N VAL A 124 -2.54 -18.46 1.33
CA VAL A 124 -1.14 -18.16 1.70
C VAL A 124 -0.77 -16.73 1.34
N GLU A 125 -1.13 -16.30 0.12
CA GLU A 125 -0.78 -14.98 -0.40
C GLU A 125 -1.41 -13.84 0.41
N VAL A 126 -2.67 -14.00 0.83
CA VAL A 126 -3.37 -12.96 1.61
C VAL A 126 -2.73 -12.77 3.00
N PRO A 127 -2.61 -13.79 3.87
CA PRO A 127 -1.98 -13.60 5.18
C PRO A 127 -0.55 -13.08 5.09
N LEU A 128 0.21 -13.57 4.10
CA LEU A 128 1.57 -13.13 3.87
C LEU A 128 1.64 -11.65 3.47
N SER A 129 0.78 -11.21 2.55
CA SER A 129 0.71 -9.80 2.14
C SER A 129 0.36 -8.88 3.31
N ILE A 130 -0.53 -9.31 4.21
CA ILE A 130 -0.88 -8.58 5.43
C ILE A 130 0.34 -8.47 6.35
N ALA A 131 1.08 -9.56 6.56
CA ALA A 131 2.28 -9.55 7.39
C ALA A 131 3.33 -8.56 6.84
N PHE A 132 3.59 -8.58 5.53
CA PHE A 132 4.49 -7.62 4.89
C PHE A 132 3.99 -6.18 5.03
N ALA A 133 2.70 -5.91 4.83
CA ALA A 133 2.12 -4.57 5.00
C ALA A 133 2.29 -4.06 6.44
N ILE A 134 2.04 -4.90 7.43
CA ILE A 134 2.20 -4.58 8.86
C ILE A 134 3.66 -4.24 9.18
N VAL A 135 4.59 -5.14 8.85
CA VAL A 135 6.03 -4.94 9.14
C VAL A 135 6.55 -3.67 8.48
N SER A 136 6.19 -3.45 7.22
CA SER A 136 6.64 -2.29 6.45
C SER A 136 6.07 -0.98 6.97
N THR A 137 4.82 -0.99 7.44
CA THR A 137 4.18 0.16 8.07
C THR A 137 4.87 0.50 9.39
N VAL A 138 5.18 -0.50 10.22
CA VAL A 138 5.92 -0.30 11.48
C VAL A 138 7.30 0.29 11.23
N ILE A 139 8.03 -0.22 10.24
CA ILE A 139 9.33 0.32 9.84
C ILE A 139 9.19 1.78 9.40
N GLY A 140 8.20 2.09 8.55
CA GLY A 140 7.98 3.46 8.08
C GLY A 140 7.62 4.44 9.20
N ILE A 141 6.79 4.01 10.16
CA ILE A 141 6.47 4.79 11.38
C ILE A 141 7.74 5.09 12.16
N LYS A 142 8.58 4.07 12.44
CA LYS A 142 9.83 4.24 13.18
C LYS A 142 10.77 5.22 12.47
N VAL A 143 11.01 5.03 11.17
CA VAL A 143 11.87 5.93 10.39
C VAL A 143 11.31 7.36 10.39
N GLY A 144 10.00 7.54 10.18
CA GLY A 144 9.38 8.87 10.22
C GLY A 144 9.47 9.56 11.57
N THR A 145 9.42 8.80 12.68
CA THR A 145 9.60 9.37 14.03
C THR A 145 11.03 9.78 14.33
N LEU A 146 12.02 9.09 13.77
CA LEU A 146 13.43 9.41 13.96
C LEU A 146 13.78 10.72 13.23
N ASP A 147 13.40 10.86 11.96
CA ASP A 147 13.60 12.09 11.18
C ASP A 147 12.99 13.32 11.89
N SER A 148 11.82 13.16 12.50
CA SER A 148 11.14 14.25 13.24
C SER A 148 11.88 14.67 14.52
N LYS A 149 12.56 13.73 15.19
CA LYS A 149 13.37 14.01 16.38
C LYS A 149 14.67 14.71 16.02
N GLU A 150 15.35 14.27 14.95
CA GLU A 150 16.57 14.90 14.45
C GLU A 150 16.32 16.33 13.96
N ALA A 151 15.18 16.58 13.31
CA ALA A 151 14.79 17.92 12.85
C ALA A 151 14.48 18.90 14.00
N LYS A 152 14.26 18.42 15.23
CA LYS A 152 13.95 19.28 16.38
C LYS A 152 15.16 19.70 17.21
N GLY A 153 16.33 19.10 16.99
CA GLY A 153 17.55 19.36 17.75
C GLY A 153 17.44 19.00 19.25
N PRO A 154 18.57 18.78 19.95
CA PRO A 154 18.59 18.63 21.40
C PRO A 154 18.17 19.92 22.13
#